data_AF-A0A8S3YC34-F1
#
_entry.id   AF-A0A8S3YC34-F1
#
_cell.length_a   1.000
_cell.length_b   1.000
_cell.length_c   1.000
_cell.angle_alpha   90.00
_cell.angle_beta   90.00
_cell.angle_gamma   90.00
#
_symmetry.space_group_name_H-M   'P 1'
#
loop_
_entity.id
_entity.type
_entity.pdbx_description
1 polymer ?
#
loop_
_entity_poly.entity_id
_entity_poly.type
_entity_poly.pdbx_seq_one_letter_code
_entity_poly.pdbx_strand_id
1 'polypeptide(L)'
;MASKTCIFAHLNELNRKMQGRNSNILTSSDKIESFRAKLELWISLATNGNNEMFPNVIAADKERKVQALIVKHLKLLAEKMNFYLPKRDLQPMDWVRNPFSENIPFSHLPINEQEEQM
;
A
#
# COMPACT_ATOMS: atom_id res chain seq x y z
N MET A 1 17.83 2.83 -17.23
CA MET A 1 16.61 2.66 -18.05
C MET A 1 15.46 3.31 -17.31
N ALA A 2 14.91 4.41 -17.85
CA ALA A 2 13.89 5.21 -17.20
C ALA A 2 12.64 4.37 -16.86
N SER A 3 12.33 4.23 -15.57
CA SER A 3 11.08 3.67 -15.08
C SER A 3 9.94 4.56 -15.58
N LYS A 4 9.25 4.12 -16.64
CA LYS A 4 8.20 4.90 -17.31
C LYS A 4 6.96 4.97 -16.42
N THR A 5 6.76 6.14 -15.83
CA THR A 5 5.68 6.60 -14.94
C THR A 5 4.26 6.44 -15.53
N CYS A 6 3.72 5.22 -15.46
CA CYS A 6 2.31 4.92 -15.65
C CYS A 6 1.85 3.85 -14.65
N ILE A 7 0.54 3.59 -14.56
CA ILE A 7 -0.02 2.65 -13.58
C ILE A 7 0.57 1.23 -13.65
N PHE A 8 0.93 0.75 -14.85
CA PHE A 8 1.55 -0.56 -15.03
C PHE A 8 2.93 -0.66 -14.38
N ALA A 9 3.72 0.42 -14.40
CA ALA A 9 5.01 0.43 -13.71
C ALA A 9 4.83 0.28 -12.21
N HIS A 10 3.81 0.92 -11.62
CA HIS A 10 3.48 0.76 -10.21
C HIS A 10 3.00 -0.66 -9.86
N LEU A 11 2.21 -1.30 -10.73
CA LEU A 11 1.79 -2.69 -10.54
C LEU A 11 2.97 -3.66 -10.66
N ASN A 12 3.86 -3.46 -11.61
CA ASN A 12 5.08 -4.25 -11.75
C ASN A 12 6.01 -4.08 -10.55
N GLU A 13 6.12 -2.86 -10.02
CA GLU A 13 6.85 -2.58 -8.79
C GLU A 13 6.27 -3.34 -7.60
N LEU A 14 4.94 -3.29 -7.42
CA LEU A 14 4.26 -4.06 -6.38
C LEU A 14 4.55 -5.55 -6.54
N ASN A 15 4.36 -6.10 -7.74
CA ASN A 15 4.61 -7.51 -8.02
C ASN A 15 6.05 -7.91 -7.68
N ARG A 16 7.04 -7.12 -8.10
CA ARG A 16 8.45 -7.37 -7.79
C ARG A 16 8.71 -7.32 -6.28
N LYS A 17 8.13 -6.34 -5.57
CA LYS A 17 8.28 -6.21 -4.12
C LYS A 17 7.66 -7.38 -3.35
N MET A 18 6.60 -8.00 -3.85
CA MET A 18 5.97 -9.17 -3.21
C MET A 18 6.74 -10.47 -3.43
N GLN A 19 7.71 -10.49 -4.35
CA GLN A 19 8.45 -11.68 -4.73
C GLN A 19 9.90 -11.64 -4.19
N GLY A 20 10.63 -12.73 -4.39
CA GLY A 20 12.04 -12.85 -4.01
C GLY A 20 12.29 -13.44 -2.63
N ARG A 21 13.56 -13.50 -2.28
CA ARG A 21 14.03 -14.09 -1.01
C ARG A 21 13.54 -13.25 0.16
N ASN A 22 13.10 -13.89 1.23
CA ASN A 22 12.56 -13.26 2.46
C ASN A 22 11.19 -12.57 2.30
N SER A 23 10.50 -12.75 1.17
CA SER A 23 9.07 -12.39 1.07
C SER A 23 8.19 -13.49 1.67
N ASN A 24 7.20 -13.10 2.45
CA ASN A 24 6.22 -14.00 3.05
C ASN A 24 4.81 -13.39 2.98
N ILE A 25 3.81 -14.12 3.47
CA ILE A 25 2.40 -13.69 3.40
C ILE A 25 2.15 -12.36 4.15
N LEU A 26 2.80 -12.14 5.29
CA LEU A 26 2.63 -10.93 6.10
C LEU A 26 3.18 -9.71 5.38
N THR A 27 4.46 -9.78 4.99
CA THR A 27 5.14 -8.70 4.28
C THR A 27 4.50 -8.42 2.91
N SER A 28 3.98 -9.44 2.23
CA SER A 28 3.25 -9.27 0.97
C SER A 28 1.91 -8.60 1.20
N SER A 29 1.19 -8.98 2.27
CA SER A 29 -0.06 -8.33 2.65
C SER A 29 0.14 -6.84 2.96
N ASP A 30 1.21 -6.50 3.67
CA ASP A 30 1.52 -5.10 4.02
C ASP A 30 1.83 -4.26 2.77
N LYS A 31 2.52 -4.86 1.78
CA LYS A 31 2.81 -4.22 0.48
C LYS A 31 1.52 -4.00 -0.32
N ILE A 32 0.61 -4.96 -0.34
CA ILE A 32 -0.70 -4.83 -1.01
C ILE A 32 -1.52 -3.72 -0.34
N GLU A 33 -1.57 -3.69 0.98
CA GLU A 33 -2.36 -2.69 1.71
C GLU A 33 -1.78 -1.28 1.56
N SER A 34 -0.45 -1.16 1.59
CA SER A 34 0.24 0.09 1.25
C SER A 34 -0.07 0.55 -0.17
N PHE A 35 -0.20 -0.37 -1.13
CA PHE A 35 -0.56 -0.03 -2.51
C PHE A 35 -2.01 0.42 -2.63
N ARG A 36 -2.94 -0.22 -1.92
CA ARG A 36 -4.35 0.23 -1.84
C ARG A 36 -4.44 1.65 -1.31
N ALA A 37 -3.77 1.95 -0.21
CA ALA A 37 -3.75 3.30 0.35
C ALA A 37 -3.23 4.35 -0.67
N LYS A 38 -2.17 4.01 -1.42
CA LYS A 38 -1.70 4.87 -2.52
C LYS A 38 -2.73 5.02 -3.63
N LEU A 39 -3.42 3.95 -3.99
CA LEU A 39 -4.42 3.98 -5.04
C LEU A 39 -5.62 4.85 -4.66
N GLU A 40 -6.10 4.77 -3.42
CA GLU A 40 -7.13 5.66 -2.88
C GLU A 40 -6.68 7.14 -2.90
N LEU A 41 -5.44 7.40 -2.47
CA LEU A 41 -4.85 8.74 -2.56
C LEU A 41 -4.82 9.23 -4.01
N TRP A 42 -4.38 8.40 -4.96
CA TRP A 42 -4.32 8.77 -6.37
C TRP A 42 -5.70 8.99 -6.99
N ILE A 43 -6.71 8.22 -6.59
CA ILE A 43 -8.11 8.46 -7.00
C ILE A 43 -8.57 9.84 -6.50
N SER A 44 -8.29 10.17 -5.24
CA SER A 44 -8.65 11.47 -4.67
C SER A 44 -7.96 12.62 -5.40
N LEU A 45 -6.64 12.54 -5.59
CA LEU A 45 -5.86 13.54 -6.31
C LEU A 45 -6.35 13.70 -7.77
N ALA A 46 -6.52 12.59 -8.49
CA ALA A 46 -7.00 12.62 -9.86
C ALA A 46 -8.44 13.17 -9.95
N THR A 47 -9.31 12.90 -8.97
CA THR A 47 -10.66 13.50 -8.96
C THR A 47 -10.57 15.04 -8.86
N ASN A 48 -9.57 15.56 -8.16
CA ASN A 48 -9.27 17.00 -8.06
C ASN A 48 -8.42 17.54 -9.23
N GLY A 49 -8.18 16.73 -10.27
CA GLY A 49 -7.38 17.10 -11.43
C GLY A 49 -5.87 17.19 -11.16
N ASN A 50 -5.40 16.71 -10.01
CA ASN A 50 -3.98 16.52 -9.74
C ASN A 50 -3.54 15.13 -10.21
N ASN A 51 -2.66 15.07 -11.21
CA ASN A 51 -2.12 13.83 -11.76
C ASN A 51 -0.60 13.68 -11.51
N GLU A 52 -0.05 14.27 -10.45
CA GLU A 52 1.40 14.29 -10.17
C GLU A 52 2.03 12.89 -10.07
N MET A 53 1.24 11.88 -9.70
CA MET A 53 1.66 10.47 -9.70
C MET A 53 1.87 9.89 -11.11
N PHE A 54 1.33 10.53 -12.15
CA PHE A 54 1.51 10.17 -13.55
C PHE A 54 2.09 11.33 -14.38
N PRO A 55 3.40 11.66 -14.20
CA PRO A 55 4.05 12.74 -14.94
C PRO A 55 3.89 12.69 -16.47
N ASN A 56 3.84 11.49 -17.06
CA ASN A 56 3.65 11.35 -18.50
C ASN A 56 2.24 11.73 -18.95
N VAL A 57 1.23 11.51 -18.09
CA VAL A 57 -0.15 11.93 -18.34
C VAL A 57 -0.22 13.45 -18.31
N ILE A 58 0.43 14.10 -17.34
CA ILE A 58 0.53 15.57 -17.28
C ILE A 58 1.18 16.11 -18.56
N ALA A 59 2.26 15.48 -19.03
CA ALA A 59 2.97 15.92 -20.23
C ALA A 59 2.11 15.77 -21.51
N ALA A 60 1.33 14.70 -21.60
CA ALA A 60 0.54 14.35 -22.79
C ALA A 60 -0.84 15.01 -22.85
N ASP A 61 -1.50 15.24 -21.70
CA ASP A 61 -2.87 15.74 -21.62
C ASP A 61 -2.95 17.05 -20.82
N LYS A 62 -2.34 18.11 -21.37
CA LYS A 62 -2.32 19.44 -20.75
C LYS A 62 -3.71 20.05 -20.58
N GLU A 63 -4.65 19.69 -21.45
CA GLU A 63 -6.05 20.16 -21.43
C GLU A 63 -6.96 19.28 -20.55
N ARG A 64 -6.42 18.26 -19.87
CA ARG A 64 -7.17 17.34 -18.99
C ARG A 64 -8.34 16.63 -19.67
N LYS A 65 -8.25 16.40 -20.99
CA LYS A 65 -9.30 15.74 -21.80
C LYS A 65 -9.57 14.31 -21.38
N VAL A 66 -8.61 13.64 -20.75
CA VAL A 66 -8.73 12.23 -20.31
C VAL A 66 -8.90 12.09 -18.80
N GLN A 67 -9.16 13.17 -18.06
CA GLN A 67 -9.26 13.14 -16.59
C GLN A 67 -10.30 12.13 -16.08
N ALA A 68 -11.50 12.16 -16.63
CA ALA A 68 -12.57 11.24 -16.26
C ALA A 68 -12.19 9.77 -16.53
N LEU A 69 -11.44 9.53 -17.61
CA LEU A 69 -10.96 8.19 -17.97
C LEU A 69 -9.93 7.69 -16.95
N ILE A 70 -8.98 8.54 -16.54
CA ILE A 70 -7.98 8.21 -15.51
C ILE A 70 -8.68 7.82 -14.20
N VAL A 71 -9.58 8.65 -13.70
CA VAL A 71 -10.32 8.38 -12.47
C VAL A 71 -11.11 7.06 -12.57
N LYS A 72 -11.78 6.83 -13.71
CA LYS A 72 -12.51 5.58 -13.96
C LYS A 72 -11.58 4.36 -13.91
N HIS A 73 -10.41 4.42 -14.54
CA HIS A 73 -9.46 3.31 -14.52
C HIS A 73 -8.88 3.04 -13.14
N LEU A 74 -8.56 4.08 -12.35
CA LEU A 74 -8.04 3.90 -11.00
C LEU A 74 -9.08 3.27 -10.08
N LYS A 75 -10.34 3.70 -10.15
CA LYS A 75 -11.45 3.09 -9.39
C LYS A 75 -11.64 1.62 -9.78
N LEU A 76 -11.68 1.32 -11.08
CA LEU A 76 -11.77 -0.06 -11.55
C LEU A 76 -10.59 -0.90 -11.07
N LEU A 77 -9.37 -0.36 -11.07
CA LEU A 77 -8.22 -1.06 -10.53
C LEU A 77 -8.35 -1.33 -9.04
N ALA A 78 -8.87 -0.38 -8.24
CA ALA A 78 -9.10 -0.57 -6.81
C ALA A 78 -10.13 -1.69 -6.56
N GLU A 79 -11.20 -1.73 -7.33
CA GLU A 79 -12.18 -2.83 -7.30
C GLU A 79 -11.52 -4.17 -7.63
N LYS A 80 -10.72 -4.25 -8.70
CA LYS A 80 -10.04 -5.49 -9.09
C LYS A 80 -8.97 -5.93 -8.09
N MET A 81 -8.26 -4.99 -7.46
CA MET A 81 -7.35 -5.27 -6.35
C MET A 81 -8.08 -5.92 -5.17
N ASN A 82 -9.28 -5.44 -4.84
CA ASN A 82 -10.08 -6.02 -3.75
C ASN A 82 -10.65 -7.40 -4.12
N PHE A 83 -11.01 -7.60 -5.38
CA PHE A 83 -11.52 -8.88 -5.88
C PHE A 83 -10.43 -9.96 -5.94
N TYR A 84 -9.27 -9.66 -6.57
CA TYR A 84 -8.23 -10.66 -6.80
C TYR A 84 -7.28 -10.86 -5.61
N LEU A 85 -7.12 -9.85 -4.77
CA LEU A 85 -6.20 -9.89 -3.62
C LEU A 85 -6.95 -9.57 -2.31
N PRO A 86 -8.02 -10.30 -1.96
CA PRO A 86 -8.89 -9.96 -0.83
C PRO A 86 -8.09 -9.78 0.48
N LYS A 87 -8.56 -8.88 1.35
CA LYS A 87 -8.00 -8.73 2.69
C LYS A 87 -8.10 -10.06 3.41
N ARG A 88 -6.99 -10.49 4.02
CA ARG A 88 -6.93 -11.68 4.86
C ARG A 88 -6.85 -11.24 6.31
N ASP A 89 -7.56 -11.96 7.17
CA ASP A 89 -7.31 -11.82 8.60
C ASP A 89 -5.95 -12.44 8.92
N LEU A 90 -5.02 -11.58 9.30
CA LEU A 90 -3.66 -11.93 9.69
C LEU A 90 -3.36 -11.52 11.13
N GLN A 91 -4.39 -11.07 11.88
CA GLN A 91 -4.26 -10.70 13.30
C GLN A 91 -3.60 -11.81 14.14
N PRO A 92 -3.92 -13.12 13.95
CA PRO A 92 -3.25 -14.18 14.70
C PRO A 92 -1.74 -14.31 14.47
N MET A 93 -1.22 -13.65 13.41
CA MET A 93 0.20 -13.65 13.05
C MET A 93 0.88 -12.30 13.34
N ASP A 94 0.19 -11.34 13.97
CA ASP A 94 0.76 -10.01 14.21
C ASP A 94 1.96 -10.03 15.16
N TRP A 95 2.04 -11.02 16.06
CA TRP A 95 3.22 -11.26 16.87
C TRP A 95 4.50 -11.48 16.04
N VAL A 96 4.38 -11.94 14.78
CA VAL A 96 5.53 -12.09 13.87
C VAL A 96 6.00 -10.72 13.36
N ARG A 97 5.09 -9.76 13.20
CA ARG A 97 5.43 -8.38 12.80
C ARG A 97 5.96 -7.57 13.97
N ASN A 98 5.31 -7.69 15.12
CA ASN A 98 5.69 -7.03 16.35
C ASN A 98 5.44 -7.99 17.54
N PRO A 99 6.47 -8.72 18.01
CA PRO A 99 6.32 -9.71 19.07
C PRO A 99 5.98 -9.11 20.44
N PHE A 100 6.11 -7.78 20.58
CA PHE A 100 5.81 -7.03 21.79
C PHE A 100 4.59 -6.12 21.60
N SER A 101 3.75 -6.39 20.59
CA SER A 101 2.55 -5.58 20.30
C SER A 101 1.39 -5.81 21.25
N GLU A 102 1.35 -6.96 21.90
CA GLU A 102 0.36 -7.18 22.96
C GLU A 102 0.73 -6.30 24.14
N ASN A 103 -0.26 -5.58 24.68
CA ASN A 103 -0.16 -4.93 25.99
C ASN A 103 -0.10 -6.03 27.06
N ILE A 104 1.01 -6.76 27.10
CA ILE A 104 1.32 -7.70 28.17
C ILE A 104 1.44 -6.84 29.42
N PRO A 105 0.59 -7.05 30.45
CA PRO A 105 0.69 -6.30 31.68
C PRO A 105 2.11 -6.44 32.23
N PHE A 106 2.84 -5.33 32.32
CA PHE A 106 4.20 -5.31 32.88
C PHE A 106 4.23 -5.79 34.34
N SER A 107 3.07 -5.96 34.98
CA SER A 107 2.90 -6.53 36.33
C SER A 107 3.55 -7.92 36.52
N HIS A 108 3.86 -8.64 35.44
CA HIS A 108 4.59 -9.92 35.51
C HIS A 108 6.11 -9.77 35.46
N LEU A 109 6.63 -8.60 35.09
CA LEU A 109 8.06 -8.30 35.07
C LEU A 109 8.56 -7.85 36.45
N PRO A 110 9.86 -8.05 36.76
CA PRO A 110 10.51 -7.45 37.92
C PRO A 110 10.46 -5.90 37.86
N ILE A 111 10.43 -5.24 39.03
CA ILE A 111 10.23 -3.78 39.16
C ILE A 111 11.22 -2.96 38.31
N ASN A 112 12.48 -3.36 38.27
CA ASN A 112 13.51 -2.68 37.49
C ASN A 112 13.21 -2.69 35.98
N GLU A 113 12.63 -3.77 35.45
CA GLU A 113 12.24 -3.87 34.04
C GLU A 113 10.94 -3.10 33.75
N GLN A 114 10.08 -2.91 34.76
CA GLN A 114 8.89 -2.05 34.65
C GLN A 114 9.28 -0.58 34.52
N GLU A 115 10.25 -0.11 35.31
CA GLU A 115 10.72 1.28 35.30
C GLU A 115 11.38 1.68 33.97
N GLU A 116 12.07 0.76 33.28
CA GLU A 116 12.72 1.03 31.98
C GLU A 116 11.74 1.17 30.80
N GLN A 117 10.49 0.71 30.94
CA GLN A 117 9.47 0.71 29.88
C GLN A 117 8.48 1.88 29.99
N MET A 118 8.61 2.73 31.02
CA MET A 118 7.80 3.96 31.25
C MET A 118 8.47 5.21 30.67
#